data_AF-A0A8J1VUE1-F1
#
_entry.id   AF-A0A8J1VUE1-F1
#
_cell.length_a   1.000
_cell.length_b   1.000
_cell.length_c   1.000
_cell.angle_alpha   90.00
_cell.angle_beta   90.00
_cell.angle_gamma   90.00
#
_symmetry.space_group_name_H-M   'P 1'
#
loop_
_entity.id
_entity.type
_entity.pdbx_description
1 polymer ?
#
loop_
_entity_poly.entity_id
_entity_poly.type
_entity_poly.pdbx_seq_one_letter_code
_entity_poly.pdbx_strand_id
1 'polypeptide(L)'
;PALAAIRFQFWRDALNSIWAADTTVGGTKGVVPQHPVAVMLAEMKMHRPVQKYYLTQMIDQRAKILSRPPASATLESHLSTHAPLSNSLLLGPLPLLLPPTHPSIAHISHTLSHISTLLTTVTLLRTLPILVSSKRQLNLPSDICETHGIVEEDVLRNGPRATGLRDGCLEVGTRGMDELITARRDLKESNGKVVPPHVMPLFLAAVPAETYLKRLEKHDFDVFHPDMQRQDWRLIPRLLDPDLLLRGSFDVLLPQSANRSQDLLRIETAFAACCLCSSFALSALSEAEASDRPDGMGPKLAQIYTGSSTHPE
;
A
#
# COMPACT_ATOMS: atom_id res chain seq x y z
N PRO A 1 -21.74 3.12 5.38
CA PRO A 1 -21.09 4.46 5.31
C PRO A 1 -20.91 5.17 6.67
N ALA A 2 -21.99 5.37 7.44
CA ALA A 2 -21.95 6.09 8.73
C ALA A 2 -21.02 5.43 9.78
N LEU A 3 -21.06 4.11 9.91
CA LEU A 3 -20.20 3.37 10.84
C LEU A 3 -18.70 3.54 10.51
N ALA A 4 -18.34 3.56 9.23
CA ALA A 4 -16.96 3.76 8.81
C ALA A 4 -16.48 5.19 9.08
N ALA A 5 -17.35 6.19 8.87
CA ALA A 5 -17.06 7.58 9.22
C ALA A 5 -16.78 7.75 10.73
N ILE A 6 -17.57 7.10 11.60
CA ILE A 6 -17.35 7.10 13.05
C ILE A 6 -15.98 6.51 13.41
N ARG A 7 -15.57 5.41 12.77
CA ARG A 7 -14.25 4.79 13.00
C ARG A 7 -13.11 5.71 12.59
N PHE A 8 -13.20 6.38 11.45
CA PHE A 8 -12.17 7.35 11.06
C PHE A 8 -12.14 8.55 12.00
N GLN A 9 -13.29 9.02 12.47
CA GLN A 9 -13.34 10.09 13.46
C GLN A 9 -12.68 9.69 14.77
N PHE A 10 -12.96 8.48 15.28
CA PHE A 10 -12.25 7.93 16.43
C PHE A 10 -10.73 7.98 16.26
N TRP A 11 -10.20 7.57 15.10
CA TRP A 11 -8.77 7.58 14.84
C TRP A 11 -8.18 9.00 14.74
N ARG A 12 -8.94 9.98 14.21
CA ARG A 12 -8.53 11.39 14.24
C ARG A 12 -8.43 11.91 15.67
N ASP A 13 -9.43 11.62 16.49
CA ASP A 13 -9.50 12.07 17.88
C ASP A 13 -8.40 11.41 18.73
N ALA A 14 -8.14 10.11 18.50
CA ALA A 14 -7.04 9.38 19.11
C ALA A 14 -5.68 10.01 18.75
N LEU A 15 -5.45 10.29 17.45
CA LEU A 15 -4.21 10.92 16.98
C LEU A 15 -4.06 12.35 17.53
N ASN A 16 -5.15 13.11 17.65
CA ASN A 16 -5.14 14.42 18.28
C ASN A 16 -4.78 14.33 19.77
N SER A 17 -5.36 13.37 20.49
CA SER A 17 -5.10 13.17 21.92
C SER A 17 -3.64 12.77 22.19
N ILE A 18 -3.07 11.87 21.38
CA ILE A 18 -1.67 11.43 21.51
C ILE A 18 -0.68 12.59 21.28
N TRP A 19 -0.97 13.48 20.33
CA TRP A 19 -0.10 14.63 20.04
C TRP A 19 -0.38 15.86 20.92
N ALA A 20 -1.57 15.99 21.52
CA ALA A 20 -1.88 17.04 22.49
C ALA A 20 -1.29 16.77 23.88
N ALA A 21 -0.97 15.52 24.21
CA ALA A 21 -0.38 15.15 25.50
C ALA A 21 0.97 15.84 25.81
N ASP A 22 1.66 16.41 24.81
CA ASP A 22 2.93 17.14 24.98
C ASP A 22 2.72 18.59 25.42
N THR A 23 1.56 19.19 25.15
CA THR A 23 1.27 20.59 25.49
C THR A 23 0.64 20.68 26.87
N THR A 24 1.46 20.63 27.92
CA THR A 24 1.02 20.96 29.29
C THR A 24 0.92 22.47 29.45
N VAL A 25 -0.17 23.06 28.96
CA VAL A 25 -0.62 24.39 29.40
C VAL A 25 -1.91 24.17 30.18
N GLY A 26 -1.83 24.21 31.51
CA GLY A 26 -3.02 24.13 32.38
C GLY A 26 -3.33 22.78 33.05
N GLY A 27 -2.40 21.82 33.11
CA GLY A 27 -2.49 20.67 34.04
C GLY A 27 -3.40 19.50 33.63
N THR A 28 -4.15 19.59 32.53
CA THR A 28 -4.90 18.43 32.00
C THR A 28 -4.08 17.67 30.97
N LYS A 29 -3.47 16.55 31.38
CA LYS A 29 -2.81 15.60 30.48
C LYS A 29 -3.87 14.98 29.56
N GLY A 30 -3.74 15.16 28.25
CA GLY A 30 -4.66 14.52 27.28
C GLY A 30 -4.72 13.01 27.52
N VAL A 31 -5.92 12.47 27.70
CA VAL A 31 -6.10 11.04 27.98
C VAL A 31 -5.94 10.26 26.67
N VAL A 32 -4.87 9.48 26.57
CA VAL A 32 -4.68 8.55 25.43
C VAL A 32 -5.77 7.47 25.50
N PRO A 33 -6.50 7.19 24.41
CA PRO A 33 -7.49 6.11 24.38
C PRO A 33 -6.85 4.76 24.73
N GLN A 34 -7.55 3.93 25.52
CA GLN A 34 -7.10 2.60 25.95
C GLN A 34 -7.20 1.52 24.84
N HIS A 35 -6.90 1.92 23.60
CA HIS A 35 -6.79 1.00 22.47
C HIS A 35 -5.32 0.57 22.33
N PRO A 36 -4.99 -0.74 22.22
CA PRO A 36 -3.59 -1.21 22.24
C PRO A 36 -2.67 -0.49 21.25
N VAL A 37 -3.15 -0.29 20.01
CA VAL A 37 -2.39 0.45 18.98
C VAL A 37 -2.17 1.93 19.36
N ALA A 38 -3.15 2.58 20.01
CA ALA A 38 -3.02 3.98 20.41
C ALA A 38 -2.03 4.13 21.57
N VAL A 39 -2.05 3.20 22.53
CA VAL A 39 -1.10 3.13 23.65
C VAL A 39 0.33 2.92 23.12
N MET A 40 0.53 1.93 22.24
CA MET A 40 1.84 1.66 21.63
C MET A 40 2.34 2.83 20.78
N LEU A 41 1.45 3.50 20.02
CA LEU A 41 1.81 4.66 19.23
C LEU A 41 2.22 5.84 20.12
N ALA A 42 1.52 6.06 21.24
CA ALA A 42 1.88 7.09 22.21
C ALA A 42 3.27 6.82 22.80
N GLU A 43 3.57 5.57 23.17
CA GLU A 43 4.89 5.17 23.66
C GLU A 43 5.99 5.30 22.59
N MET A 44 5.72 4.87 21.37
CA MET A 44 6.67 4.96 20.25
C MET A 44 7.04 6.41 19.94
N LYS A 45 6.05 7.32 19.94
CA LYS A 45 6.24 8.75 19.72
C LYS A 45 7.20 9.38 20.74
N MET A 46 7.20 8.92 21.99
CA MET A 46 8.10 9.45 23.03
C MET A 46 9.58 9.18 22.72
N HIS A 47 9.87 8.10 21.99
CA HIS A 47 11.23 7.63 21.77
C HIS A 47 11.71 7.76 20.32
N ARG A 48 10.81 8.05 19.38
CA ARG A 48 11.09 8.03 17.94
C ARG A 48 10.39 9.20 17.22
N PRO A 49 10.97 9.72 16.13
CA PRO A 49 10.44 10.88 15.40
C PRO A 49 9.24 10.49 14.50
N VAL A 50 8.11 10.12 15.12
CA VAL A 50 6.88 9.76 14.41
C VAL A 50 6.16 11.01 13.95
N GLN A 51 5.94 11.14 12.63
CA GLN A 51 5.25 12.30 12.08
C GLN A 51 3.74 12.11 12.07
N LYS A 52 3.03 12.98 12.82
CA LYS A 52 1.55 13.04 12.82
C LYS A 52 0.99 13.20 11.41
N TYR A 53 1.65 14.01 10.60
CA TYR A 53 1.20 14.39 9.26
C TYR A 53 0.84 13.17 8.39
N TYR A 54 1.75 12.20 8.25
CA TYR A 54 1.51 11.02 7.41
C TYR A 54 0.39 10.13 7.97
N LEU A 55 0.28 10.00 9.29
CA LEU A 55 -0.81 9.25 9.92
C LEU A 55 -2.17 9.91 9.69
N THR A 56 -2.25 11.24 9.83
CA THR A 56 -3.45 12.02 9.51
C THR A 56 -3.83 11.84 8.04
N GLN A 57 -2.86 11.98 7.13
CA GLN A 57 -3.10 11.79 5.69
C GLN A 57 -3.65 10.37 5.40
N MET A 58 -3.10 9.33 6.00
CA MET A 58 -3.61 7.97 5.83
C MET A 58 -5.07 7.78 6.27
N ILE A 59 -5.48 8.47 7.34
CA ILE A 59 -6.87 8.44 7.83
C ILE A 59 -7.76 9.24 6.89
N ASP A 60 -7.35 10.46 6.53
CA ASP A 60 -8.16 11.37 5.73
C ASP A 60 -8.34 10.90 4.29
N GLN A 61 -7.32 10.32 3.68
CA GLN A 61 -7.46 9.79 2.32
C GLN A 61 -8.44 8.62 2.26
N ARG A 62 -8.36 7.67 3.21
CA ARG A 62 -9.33 6.57 3.29
C ARG A 62 -10.75 7.08 3.57
N ALA A 63 -10.90 8.04 4.48
CA ALA A 63 -12.20 8.64 4.76
C ALA A 63 -12.79 9.36 3.54
N LYS A 64 -11.97 10.06 2.75
CA LYS A 64 -12.40 10.74 1.52
C LYS A 64 -12.86 9.77 0.44
N ILE A 65 -12.17 8.63 0.29
CA ILE A 65 -12.50 7.62 -0.72
C ILE A 65 -13.91 7.05 -0.52
N LEU A 66 -14.35 6.85 0.73
CA LEU A 66 -15.69 6.33 1.04
C LEU A 66 -16.85 7.18 0.50
N SER A 67 -16.64 8.49 0.37
CA SER A 67 -17.67 9.43 -0.11
C SER A 67 -17.61 9.68 -1.62
N ARG A 68 -16.63 9.11 -2.32
CA ARG A 68 -16.39 9.40 -3.74
C ARG A 68 -17.07 8.38 -4.65
N PRO A 69 -17.36 8.78 -5.90
CA PRO A 69 -17.78 7.84 -6.93
C PRO A 69 -16.73 6.73 -7.15
N PRO A 70 -17.15 5.53 -7.59
CA PRO A 70 -16.23 4.41 -7.81
C PRO A 70 -15.16 4.67 -8.87
N ALA A 71 -15.49 5.43 -9.92
CA ALA A 71 -14.57 5.75 -11.02
C ALA A 71 -14.21 7.25 -11.01
N SER A 72 -12.95 7.53 -11.36
CA SER A 72 -12.46 8.90 -11.57
C SER A 72 -12.66 9.34 -13.02
N ALA A 73 -12.74 10.64 -13.27
CA ALA A 73 -12.90 11.16 -14.64
C ALA A 73 -11.68 10.87 -15.52
N THR A 74 -10.47 11.03 -14.96
CA THR A 74 -9.21 10.77 -15.67
C THR A 74 -8.26 9.87 -14.89
N LEU A 75 -7.34 9.21 -15.58
CA LEU A 75 -6.28 8.42 -14.93
C LEU A 75 -5.45 9.30 -14.00
N GLU A 76 -5.08 10.50 -14.41
CA GLU A 76 -4.32 11.43 -13.56
C GLU A 76 -5.12 11.88 -12.32
N SER A 77 -6.43 12.09 -12.45
CA SER A 77 -7.30 12.39 -11.31
C SER A 77 -7.38 11.22 -10.33
N HIS A 78 -7.39 9.98 -10.85
CA HIS A 78 -7.32 8.78 -10.02
C HIS A 78 -5.99 8.72 -9.25
N LEU A 79 -4.86 8.93 -9.93
CA LEU A 79 -3.53 8.88 -9.30
C LEU A 79 -3.37 9.96 -8.23
N SER A 80 -3.71 11.22 -8.54
CA SER A 80 -3.64 12.31 -7.55
C SER A 80 -4.55 12.10 -6.33
N THR A 81 -5.66 11.37 -6.50
CA THR A 81 -6.57 11.01 -5.40
C THR A 81 -6.05 9.88 -4.54
N HIS A 82 -5.53 8.81 -5.14
CA HIS A 82 -5.23 7.56 -4.43
C HIS A 82 -3.76 7.41 -4.05
N ALA A 83 -2.82 8.00 -4.81
CA ALA A 83 -1.39 7.95 -4.53
C ALA A 83 -0.97 8.53 -3.16
N PRO A 84 -1.60 9.60 -2.62
CA PRO A 84 -1.23 10.13 -1.31
C PRO A 84 -1.31 9.11 -0.17
N LEU A 85 -2.16 8.09 -0.30
CA LEU A 85 -2.26 6.99 0.67
C LEU A 85 -1.00 6.12 0.68
N SER A 86 -0.61 5.63 -0.50
CA SER A 86 0.62 4.86 -0.71
C SER A 86 1.85 5.69 -0.36
N ASN A 87 1.85 6.97 -0.71
CA ASN A 87 2.94 7.88 -0.43
C ASN A 87 3.12 8.08 1.08
N SER A 88 2.04 8.28 1.83
CA SER A 88 2.10 8.42 3.30
C SER A 88 2.58 7.15 3.99
N LEU A 89 2.25 5.98 3.43
CA LEU A 89 2.72 4.70 3.94
C LEU A 89 4.21 4.46 3.71
N LEU A 90 4.76 4.95 2.60
CA LEU A 90 6.19 4.86 2.30
C LEU A 90 7.01 5.95 3.03
N LEU A 91 6.50 7.18 3.08
CA LEU A 91 7.20 8.31 3.69
C LEU A 91 7.03 8.39 5.22
N GLY A 92 5.96 7.82 5.78
CA GLY A 92 5.71 7.80 7.23
C GLY A 92 6.85 7.21 8.06
N PRO A 93 7.41 6.05 7.68
CA PRO A 93 8.55 5.45 8.38
C PRO A 93 9.92 6.08 8.02
N LEU A 94 10.02 6.86 6.94
CA LEU A 94 11.30 7.43 6.49
C LEU A 94 12.06 8.20 7.59
N PRO A 95 11.42 9.06 8.41
CA PRO A 95 12.08 9.77 9.52
C PRO A 95 12.63 8.85 10.62
N LEU A 96 12.11 7.62 10.73
CA LEU A 96 12.61 6.62 11.69
C LEU A 96 13.92 5.99 11.22
N LEU A 97 14.10 5.91 9.89
CA LEU A 97 15.26 5.33 9.25
C LEU A 97 16.32 6.39 8.97
N LEU A 98 15.90 7.59 8.60
CA LEU A 98 16.76 8.67 8.16
C LEU A 98 16.37 10.00 8.83
N PRO A 99 17.29 10.71 9.50
CA PRO A 99 16.99 12.01 10.08
C PRO A 99 16.53 13.02 9.02
N PRO A 100 15.57 13.92 9.33
CA PRO A 100 15.08 14.91 8.37
C PRO A 100 16.15 15.88 7.84
N THR A 101 17.27 16.02 8.54
CA THR A 101 18.42 16.85 8.15
C THR A 101 19.37 16.17 7.17
N HIS A 102 19.16 14.89 6.87
CA HIS A 102 20.05 14.13 6.01
C HIS A 102 19.94 14.61 4.54
N PRO A 103 21.07 14.83 3.82
CA PRO A 103 21.05 15.37 2.45
C PRO A 103 20.26 14.51 1.45
N SER A 104 20.27 13.19 1.62
CA SER A 104 19.54 12.26 0.74
C SER A 104 18.02 12.24 0.95
N ILE A 105 17.46 12.96 1.95
CA ILE A 105 16.03 12.86 2.28
C ILE A 105 15.13 13.31 1.11
N ALA A 106 15.51 14.38 0.42
CA ALA A 106 14.73 14.94 -0.67
C ALA A 106 14.71 14.00 -1.88
N HIS A 107 15.88 13.47 -2.25
CA HIS A 107 16.05 12.50 -3.32
C HIS A 107 15.27 11.22 -3.04
N ILE A 108 15.42 10.63 -1.85
CA ILE A 108 14.69 9.42 -1.46
C ILE A 108 13.18 9.66 -1.47
N SER A 109 12.71 10.79 -0.93
CA SER A 109 11.28 11.10 -0.90
C SER A 109 10.69 11.27 -2.29
N HIS A 110 11.43 11.90 -3.20
CA HIS A 110 11.07 12.02 -4.61
C HIS A 110 10.95 10.64 -5.26
N THR A 111 11.94 9.77 -5.11
CA THR A 111 11.91 8.42 -5.69
C THR A 111 10.79 7.56 -5.10
N LEU A 112 10.53 7.66 -3.79
CA LEU A 112 9.40 6.96 -3.14
C LEU A 112 8.04 7.46 -3.65
N SER A 113 7.94 8.72 -4.09
CA SER A 113 6.70 9.24 -4.69
C SER A 113 6.36 8.53 -6.00
N HIS A 114 7.36 8.26 -6.86
CA HIS A 114 7.17 7.45 -8.07
C HIS A 114 6.72 6.02 -7.73
N ILE A 115 7.34 5.41 -6.71
CA ILE A 115 6.92 4.09 -6.22
C ILE A 115 5.47 4.14 -5.71
N SER A 116 5.06 5.22 -5.04
CA SER A 116 3.67 5.35 -4.58
C SER A 116 2.66 5.38 -5.73
N THR A 117 3.00 6.01 -6.86
CA THR A 117 2.18 6.05 -8.06
C THR A 117 2.13 4.67 -8.73
N LEU A 118 3.26 3.97 -8.82
CA LEU A 118 3.33 2.56 -9.23
C LEU A 118 2.39 1.68 -8.38
N LEU A 119 2.44 1.79 -7.05
CA LEU A 119 1.57 1.01 -6.17
C LEU A 119 0.09 1.30 -6.41
N THR A 120 -0.22 2.55 -6.76
CA THR A 120 -1.59 3.00 -7.03
C THR A 120 -2.14 2.43 -8.33
N THR A 121 -1.36 2.49 -9.42
CA THR A 121 -1.74 1.85 -10.71
C THR A 121 -1.91 0.34 -10.57
N VAL A 122 -1.01 -0.34 -9.84
CA VAL A 122 -1.14 -1.77 -9.56
C VAL A 122 -2.37 -2.08 -8.72
N THR A 123 -2.69 -1.24 -7.73
CA THR A 123 -3.89 -1.41 -6.89
C THR A 123 -5.16 -1.23 -7.73
N LEU A 124 -5.19 -0.24 -8.62
CA LEU A 124 -6.29 -0.05 -9.57
C LEU A 124 -6.52 -1.34 -10.37
N LEU A 125 -5.49 -1.85 -11.07
CA LEU A 125 -5.60 -3.05 -11.90
C LEU A 125 -5.95 -4.32 -11.10
N ARG A 126 -5.28 -4.53 -9.96
CA ARG A 126 -5.43 -5.74 -9.14
C ARG A 126 -6.80 -5.85 -8.47
N THR A 127 -7.46 -4.72 -8.21
CA THR A 127 -8.77 -4.72 -7.55
C THR A 127 -9.94 -4.90 -8.53
N LEU A 128 -9.74 -4.64 -9.83
CA LEU A 128 -10.79 -4.75 -10.86
C LEU A 128 -11.55 -6.08 -10.83
N PRO A 129 -10.90 -7.27 -10.78
CA PRO A 129 -11.64 -8.54 -10.85
C PRO A 129 -12.61 -8.72 -9.69
N ILE A 130 -12.20 -8.29 -8.49
CA ILE A 130 -12.99 -8.40 -7.27
C ILE A 130 -14.16 -7.40 -7.31
N LEU A 131 -13.92 -6.17 -7.75
CA LEU A 131 -14.95 -5.13 -7.86
C LEU A 131 -16.02 -5.50 -8.90
N VAL A 132 -15.61 -5.98 -10.07
CA VAL A 132 -16.51 -6.42 -11.13
C VAL A 132 -17.34 -7.62 -10.68
N SER A 133 -16.69 -8.65 -10.10
CA SER A 133 -17.37 -9.91 -9.77
C SER A 133 -18.23 -9.81 -8.50
N SER A 134 -17.75 -9.11 -7.46
CA SER A 134 -18.39 -9.11 -6.14
C SER A 134 -19.27 -7.88 -5.93
N LYS A 135 -18.85 -6.71 -6.41
CA LYS A 135 -19.57 -5.44 -6.20
C LYS A 135 -20.35 -4.96 -7.41
N ARG A 136 -20.22 -5.63 -8.57
CA ARG A 136 -20.83 -5.20 -9.84
C ARG A 136 -20.45 -3.74 -10.18
N GLN A 137 -19.19 -3.38 -9.95
CA GLN A 137 -18.67 -2.02 -10.14
C GLN A 137 -17.40 -2.02 -10.97
N LEU A 138 -17.28 -1.05 -11.88
CA LEU A 138 -16.05 -0.76 -12.61
C LEU A 138 -15.37 0.50 -12.04
N ASN A 139 -14.10 0.36 -11.64
CA ASN A 139 -13.25 1.43 -11.10
C ASN A 139 -12.25 1.96 -12.16
N LEU A 140 -12.43 1.63 -13.44
CA LEU A 140 -11.56 2.20 -14.47
C LEU A 140 -11.90 3.69 -14.69
N PRO A 141 -10.89 4.56 -14.86
CA PRO A 141 -11.12 5.95 -15.22
C PRO A 141 -11.92 6.12 -16.52
N SER A 142 -12.77 7.14 -16.58
CA SER A 142 -13.69 7.34 -17.71
C SER A 142 -12.98 7.65 -19.02
N ASP A 143 -11.88 8.40 -18.99
CA ASP A 143 -11.03 8.69 -20.16
C ASP A 143 -10.41 7.42 -20.77
N ILE A 144 -9.96 6.48 -19.93
CA ILE A 144 -9.47 5.16 -20.36
C ILE A 144 -10.62 4.37 -21.00
N CYS A 145 -11.80 4.39 -20.37
CA CYS A 145 -12.95 3.69 -20.92
C CYS A 145 -13.36 4.24 -22.29
N GLU A 146 -13.39 5.55 -22.44
CA GLU A 146 -13.72 6.23 -23.70
C GLU A 146 -12.69 5.92 -24.79
N THR A 147 -11.40 6.06 -24.47
CA THR A 147 -10.28 5.87 -25.42
C THR A 147 -10.27 4.47 -26.03
N HIS A 148 -10.58 3.45 -25.22
CA HIS A 148 -10.55 2.04 -25.65
C HIS A 148 -11.93 1.46 -25.96
N GLY A 149 -13.00 2.27 -25.92
CA GLY A 149 -14.36 1.81 -26.19
C GLY A 149 -14.89 0.79 -25.16
N ILE A 150 -14.44 0.89 -23.91
CA ILE A 150 -14.86 0.01 -22.81
C ILE A 150 -16.26 0.41 -22.36
N VAL A 151 -17.20 -0.52 -22.49
CA VAL A 151 -18.56 -0.36 -21.99
C VAL A 151 -18.67 -1.07 -20.64
N GLU A 152 -19.04 -0.34 -19.58
CA GLU A 152 -19.15 -0.90 -18.23
C GLU A 152 -20.04 -2.15 -18.19
N GLU A 153 -21.22 -2.09 -18.81
CA GLU A 153 -22.14 -3.24 -18.84
C GLU A 153 -21.55 -4.46 -19.57
N ASP A 154 -20.72 -4.26 -20.59
CA ASP A 154 -20.01 -5.35 -21.28
C ASP A 154 -18.99 -6.00 -20.36
N VAL A 155 -18.22 -5.19 -19.61
CA VAL A 155 -17.26 -5.68 -18.60
C VAL A 155 -17.99 -6.44 -17.48
N LEU A 156 -19.10 -5.93 -16.98
CA LEU A 156 -19.86 -6.58 -15.92
C LEU A 156 -20.52 -7.90 -16.37
N ARG A 157 -20.84 -8.08 -17.66
CA ARG A 157 -21.43 -9.31 -18.19
C ARG A 157 -20.39 -10.33 -18.65
N ASN A 158 -19.42 -9.86 -19.42
CA ASN A 158 -18.49 -10.71 -20.18
C ASN A 158 -17.09 -10.76 -19.56
N GLY A 159 -16.80 -9.92 -18.56
CA GLY A 159 -15.55 -9.89 -17.80
C GLY A 159 -14.34 -9.74 -18.73
N PRO A 160 -13.42 -10.71 -18.78
CA PRO A 160 -12.21 -10.63 -19.61
C PRO A 160 -12.46 -10.57 -21.11
N ARG A 161 -13.68 -10.94 -21.57
CA ARG A 161 -14.07 -10.91 -22.99
C ARG A 161 -14.65 -9.57 -23.43
N ALA A 162 -14.77 -8.60 -22.53
CA ALA A 162 -15.29 -7.29 -22.87
C ALA A 162 -14.32 -6.55 -23.80
N THR A 163 -14.91 -5.80 -24.74
CA THR A 163 -14.15 -5.11 -25.78
C THR A 163 -13.31 -3.99 -25.17
N GLY A 164 -12.05 -3.86 -25.61
CA GLY A 164 -11.14 -2.78 -25.19
C GLY A 164 -10.58 -2.89 -23.76
N LEU A 165 -11.05 -3.85 -22.96
CA LEU A 165 -10.66 -3.92 -21.54
C LEU A 165 -9.17 -4.22 -21.34
N ARG A 166 -8.60 -5.11 -22.17
CA ARG A 166 -7.18 -5.45 -22.15
C ARG A 166 -6.30 -4.26 -22.54
N ASP A 167 -6.71 -3.54 -23.58
CA ASP A 167 -5.99 -2.34 -24.06
C ASP A 167 -6.02 -1.22 -23.02
N GLY A 168 -7.16 -1.00 -22.35
CA GLY A 168 -7.23 -0.08 -21.22
C GLY A 168 -6.37 -0.50 -20.02
N CYS A 169 -6.32 -1.81 -19.72
CA CYS A 169 -5.44 -2.34 -18.69
C CYS A 169 -3.95 -2.21 -19.05
N LEU A 170 -3.61 -2.36 -20.34
CA LEU A 170 -2.28 -2.11 -20.89
C LEU A 170 -1.86 -0.66 -20.73
N GLU A 171 -2.73 0.30 -21.04
CA GLU A 171 -2.43 1.73 -20.87
C GLU A 171 -2.14 2.07 -19.40
N VAL A 172 -3.01 1.64 -18.48
CA VAL A 172 -2.81 1.84 -17.03
C VAL A 172 -1.56 1.11 -16.53
N GLY A 173 -1.29 -0.10 -17.03
CA GLY A 173 -0.10 -0.87 -16.67
C GLY A 173 1.20 -0.21 -17.15
N THR A 174 1.18 0.35 -18.36
CA THR A 174 2.29 1.11 -18.94
C THR A 174 2.61 2.34 -18.10
N ARG A 175 1.59 3.11 -17.72
CA ARG A 175 1.73 4.25 -16.80
C ARG A 175 2.43 3.86 -15.49
N GLY A 176 2.10 2.69 -14.93
CA GLY A 176 2.74 2.16 -13.73
C GLY A 176 4.21 1.78 -13.95
N MET A 177 4.52 1.14 -15.08
CA MET A 177 5.89 0.79 -15.45
C MET A 177 6.77 2.02 -15.69
N ASP A 178 6.22 3.09 -16.28
CA ASP A 178 6.93 4.37 -16.49
C ASP A 178 7.38 5.01 -15.17
N GLU A 179 6.54 4.95 -14.14
CA GLU A 179 6.90 5.41 -12.79
C GLU A 179 8.04 4.59 -12.20
N LEU A 180 8.01 3.26 -12.40
CA LEU A 180 9.11 2.39 -11.96
C LEU A 180 10.42 2.71 -12.70
N ILE A 181 10.35 2.93 -14.02
CA ILE A 181 11.51 3.30 -14.83
C ILE A 181 12.07 4.65 -14.36
N THR A 182 11.20 5.61 -14.05
CA THR A 182 11.60 6.92 -13.53
C THR A 182 12.25 6.79 -12.16
N ALA A 183 11.66 6.02 -11.24
CA ALA A 183 12.25 5.73 -9.94
C ALA A 183 13.64 5.06 -10.06
N ARG A 184 13.84 4.17 -11.05
CA ARG A 184 15.15 3.57 -11.33
C ARG A 184 16.14 4.59 -11.88
N ARG A 185 15.69 5.52 -12.71
CA ARG A 185 16.51 6.60 -13.27
C ARG A 185 17.02 7.53 -12.17
N ASP A 186 16.19 7.85 -11.18
CA ASP A 186 16.60 8.64 -10.01
C ASP A 186 17.78 7.98 -9.26
N LEU A 187 17.83 6.65 -9.23
CA LEU A 187 18.87 5.87 -8.56
C LEU A 187 20.08 5.57 -9.45
N LYS A 188 20.15 6.12 -10.67
CA LYS A 188 21.23 5.83 -11.62
C LYS A 188 22.59 6.34 -11.13
N GLU A 189 22.63 7.48 -10.46
CA GLU A 189 23.87 8.08 -9.93
C GLU A 189 24.56 7.19 -8.90
N SER A 190 23.78 6.45 -8.11
CA SER A 190 24.26 5.48 -7.12
C SER A 190 24.42 4.06 -7.71
N ASN A 191 24.52 3.96 -9.04
CA ASN A 191 24.55 2.71 -9.79
C ASN A 191 23.42 1.75 -9.40
N GLY A 192 22.24 2.32 -9.17
CA GLY A 192 21.05 1.58 -8.82
C GLY A 192 20.87 1.22 -7.36
N LYS A 193 21.83 1.58 -6.50
CA LYS A 193 21.76 1.26 -5.08
C LYS A 193 21.01 2.33 -4.34
N VAL A 194 20.13 1.93 -3.42
CA VAL A 194 19.53 2.88 -2.47
C VAL A 194 20.59 3.27 -1.44
N VAL A 195 20.92 4.56 -1.40
CA VAL A 195 21.89 5.12 -0.46
C VAL A 195 21.18 6.20 0.36
N PRO A 196 21.13 6.07 1.71
CA PRO A 196 21.76 5.03 2.53
C PRO A 196 21.07 3.65 2.49
N PRO A 197 21.80 2.54 2.74
CA PRO A 197 21.28 1.17 2.57
C PRO A 197 20.20 0.77 3.57
N HIS A 198 20.15 1.40 4.75
CA HIS A 198 19.12 1.12 5.77
C HIS A 198 17.72 1.63 5.36
N VAL A 199 17.62 2.43 4.29
CA VAL A 199 16.34 2.90 3.73
C VAL A 199 15.79 1.97 2.65
N MET A 200 16.63 1.06 2.14
CA MET A 200 16.26 0.04 1.14
C MET A 200 14.94 -0.69 1.43
N PRO A 201 14.58 -1.03 2.69
CA PRO A 201 13.33 -1.73 2.95
C PRO A 201 12.06 -1.00 2.48
N LEU A 202 12.06 0.35 2.41
CA LEU A 202 10.92 1.10 1.88
C LEU A 202 10.71 0.85 0.38
N PHE A 203 11.78 0.58 -0.36
CA PHE A 203 11.76 0.32 -1.79
C PHE A 203 11.31 -1.12 -2.14
N LEU A 204 11.30 -2.04 -1.17
CA LEU A 204 10.85 -3.42 -1.37
C LEU A 204 9.38 -3.51 -1.78
N ALA A 205 8.57 -2.48 -1.48
CA ALA A 205 7.19 -2.41 -1.95
C ALA A 205 7.07 -2.41 -3.49
N ALA A 206 8.11 -1.98 -4.23
CA ALA A 206 8.11 -1.99 -5.68
C ALA A 206 8.22 -3.42 -6.27
N VAL A 207 8.82 -4.38 -5.56
CA VAL A 207 9.06 -5.74 -6.05
C VAL A 207 7.77 -6.50 -6.37
N PRO A 208 6.77 -6.61 -5.46
CA PRO A 208 5.50 -7.26 -5.78
C PRO A 208 4.72 -6.51 -6.87
N ALA A 209 4.85 -5.18 -6.94
CA ALA A 209 4.17 -4.36 -7.94
C ALA A 209 4.74 -4.60 -9.35
N GLU A 210 6.07 -4.57 -9.51
CA GLU A 210 6.75 -4.92 -10.75
C GLU A 210 6.45 -6.36 -11.17
N THR A 211 6.49 -7.29 -10.21
CA THR A 211 6.17 -8.71 -10.46
C THR A 211 4.75 -8.86 -10.97
N TYR A 212 3.78 -8.14 -10.40
CA TYR A 212 2.40 -8.15 -10.86
C TYR A 212 2.28 -7.64 -12.30
N LEU A 213 2.88 -6.50 -12.63
CA LEU A 213 2.82 -5.94 -13.99
C LEU A 213 3.50 -6.86 -15.03
N LYS A 214 4.66 -7.42 -14.71
CA LYS A 214 5.34 -8.41 -15.58
C LYS A 214 4.54 -9.69 -15.79
N ARG A 215 3.71 -10.09 -14.83
CA ARG A 215 2.81 -11.23 -14.98
C ARG A 215 1.60 -10.86 -15.83
N LEU A 216 1.07 -9.66 -15.63
CA LEU A 216 -0.05 -9.14 -16.40
C LEU A 216 0.31 -9.01 -17.88
N GLU A 217 1.52 -8.53 -18.19
CA GLU A 217 2.09 -8.47 -19.55
C GLU A 217 2.12 -9.86 -20.22
N LYS A 218 2.53 -10.90 -19.49
CA LYS A 218 2.56 -12.29 -20.01
C LYS A 218 1.18 -12.86 -20.34
N HIS A 219 0.13 -12.31 -19.73
CA HIS A 219 -1.25 -12.74 -19.93
C HIS A 219 -2.04 -11.72 -20.75
N ASP A 220 -1.37 -10.95 -21.62
CA ASP A 220 -2.03 -10.02 -22.55
C ASP A 220 -2.94 -9.01 -21.83
N PHE A 221 -2.48 -8.56 -20.65
CA PHE A 221 -3.19 -7.64 -19.78
C PHE A 221 -4.59 -8.10 -19.32
N ASP A 222 -4.84 -9.41 -19.31
CA ASP A 222 -6.05 -10.00 -18.74
C ASP A 222 -5.99 -10.04 -17.20
N VAL A 223 -6.62 -9.05 -16.56
CA VAL A 223 -6.69 -8.95 -15.10
C VAL A 223 -7.53 -10.06 -14.45
N PHE A 224 -8.42 -10.74 -15.20
CA PHE A 224 -9.27 -11.81 -14.67
C PHE A 224 -8.62 -13.19 -14.77
N HIS A 225 -7.43 -13.29 -15.39
CA HIS A 225 -6.76 -14.57 -15.57
C HIS A 225 -6.55 -15.27 -14.21
N PRO A 226 -6.88 -16.58 -14.07
CA PRO A 226 -6.81 -17.28 -12.78
C PRO A 226 -5.45 -17.21 -12.11
N ASP A 227 -4.36 -17.15 -12.89
CA ASP A 227 -3.03 -16.99 -12.34
C ASP A 227 -2.88 -15.66 -11.62
N MET A 228 -3.47 -14.55 -12.10
CA MET A 228 -3.36 -13.24 -11.46
C MET A 228 -3.91 -13.22 -10.03
N GLN A 229 -4.87 -14.11 -9.72
CA GLN A 229 -5.44 -14.28 -8.38
C GLN A 229 -4.57 -15.13 -7.46
N ARG A 230 -3.65 -15.94 -8.01
CA ARG A 230 -2.75 -16.78 -7.22
C ARG A 230 -1.63 -15.96 -6.60
N GLN A 231 -1.33 -16.26 -5.34
CA GLN A 231 -0.16 -15.73 -4.65
C GLN A 231 1.11 -16.24 -5.33
N ASP A 232 2.04 -15.33 -5.64
CA ASP A 232 3.33 -15.72 -6.20
C ASP A 232 4.20 -16.32 -5.08
N TRP A 233 4.30 -17.65 -5.04
CA TRP A 233 5.15 -18.36 -4.08
C TRP A 233 6.64 -17.98 -4.23
N ARG A 234 7.05 -17.45 -5.39
CA ARG A 234 8.41 -16.97 -5.63
C ARG A 234 8.67 -15.58 -5.05
N LEU A 235 7.65 -14.89 -4.53
CA LEU A 235 7.80 -13.55 -3.95
C LEU A 235 8.69 -13.58 -2.70
N ILE A 236 8.52 -14.57 -1.81
CA ILE A 236 9.31 -14.67 -0.58
C ILE A 236 10.78 -14.95 -0.88
N PRO A 237 11.15 -15.96 -1.70
CA PRO A 237 12.53 -16.14 -2.13
C PRO A 237 13.09 -14.88 -2.79
N ARG A 238 12.32 -14.19 -3.64
CA ARG A 238 12.74 -12.94 -4.28
C ARG A 238 13.08 -11.83 -3.27
N LEU A 239 12.22 -11.60 -2.29
CA LEU A 239 12.46 -10.59 -1.26
C LEU A 239 13.65 -10.91 -0.35
N LEU A 240 13.96 -12.19 -0.17
CA LEU A 240 15.04 -12.69 0.69
C LEU A 240 16.34 -13.00 -0.06
N ASP A 241 16.30 -13.05 -1.40
CA ASP A 241 17.46 -13.36 -2.21
C ASP A 241 18.43 -12.17 -2.18
N PRO A 242 19.63 -12.35 -1.58
CA PRO A 242 20.65 -11.30 -1.53
C PRO A 242 21.10 -10.87 -2.94
N ASP A 243 20.94 -11.74 -3.93
CA ASP A 243 21.27 -11.49 -5.33
C ASP A 243 20.09 -10.91 -6.13
N LEU A 244 18.85 -10.86 -5.63
CA LEU A 244 17.76 -10.14 -6.33
C LEU A 244 17.97 -8.62 -6.29
N LEU A 245 18.77 -8.14 -5.33
CA LEU A 245 19.31 -6.78 -5.32
C LEU A 245 20.51 -6.59 -6.27
N LEU A 246 21.06 -7.68 -6.84
CA LEU A 246 22.28 -7.69 -7.66
C LEU A 246 22.11 -8.31 -9.06
N ARG A 247 20.96 -8.89 -9.40
CA ARG A 247 20.68 -9.48 -10.72
C ARG A 247 19.41 -8.86 -11.32
N GLY A 248 19.60 -7.74 -12.01
CA GLY A 248 18.74 -7.15 -13.05
C GLY A 248 17.29 -6.81 -12.64
N SER A 249 16.93 -5.57 -12.33
CA SER A 249 17.17 -4.36 -13.15
C SER A 249 18.04 -3.27 -12.48
N PHE A 250 19.04 -3.68 -11.69
CA PHE A 250 20.10 -2.81 -11.18
C PHE A 250 21.43 -3.57 -11.29
N ASP A 251 22.22 -3.28 -12.33
CA ASP A 251 23.57 -3.85 -12.47
C ASP A 251 24.63 -2.77 -12.23
N VAL A 252 25.53 -3.02 -11.26
CA VAL A 252 27.00 -3.11 -11.42
C VAL A 252 27.75 -2.95 -10.05
N LEU A 253 28.50 -4.00 -9.73
CA LEU A 253 29.74 -4.15 -8.91
C LEU A 253 29.78 -3.96 -7.36
N LEU A 254 30.43 -4.95 -6.74
CA LEU A 254 30.85 -5.17 -5.34
C LEU A 254 32.13 -4.36 -4.97
N PRO A 255 32.48 -4.14 -3.67
CA PRO A 255 33.10 -5.17 -2.80
C PRO A 255 32.48 -5.33 -1.39
N GLN A 256 32.87 -6.43 -0.77
CA GLN A 256 32.36 -7.05 0.46
C GLN A 256 32.56 -6.24 1.75
N SER A 257 31.57 -6.28 2.65
CA SER A 257 31.78 -6.61 4.08
C SER A 257 30.43 -6.79 4.78
N ALA A 258 30.27 -7.94 5.43
CA ALA A 258 29.07 -8.37 6.13
C ALA A 258 29.04 -7.82 7.57
N ASN A 259 27.86 -7.42 8.05
CA ASN A 259 27.63 -7.34 9.49
C ASN A 259 26.22 -7.85 9.85
N ARG A 260 26.19 -8.85 10.75
CA ARG A 260 25.13 -9.85 10.97
C ARG A 260 23.97 -9.38 11.87
N SER A 261 23.86 -8.08 12.12
CA SER A 261 22.87 -7.48 13.03
C SER A 261 21.75 -6.71 12.32
N GLN A 262 21.78 -6.63 10.98
CA GLN A 262 20.76 -5.95 10.16
C GLN A 262 19.66 -6.89 9.64
N ASP A 263 19.79 -8.20 9.85
CA ASP A 263 18.90 -9.20 9.22
C ASP A 263 17.52 -9.31 9.89
N LEU A 264 17.39 -8.96 11.18
CA LEU A 264 16.08 -8.93 11.86
C LEU A 264 15.22 -7.73 11.43
N LEU A 265 15.84 -6.55 11.24
CA LEU A 265 15.12 -5.37 10.74
C LEU A 265 14.66 -5.57 9.29
N ARG A 266 15.41 -6.34 8.48
CA ARG A 266 15.05 -6.70 7.10
C ARG A 266 13.84 -7.63 7.04
N ILE A 267 13.71 -8.58 7.97
CA ILE A 267 12.57 -9.50 8.04
C ILE A 267 11.30 -8.77 8.49
N GLU A 268 11.38 -7.93 9.53
CA GLU A 268 10.23 -7.17 10.02
C GLU A 268 9.73 -6.13 9.01
N THR A 269 10.64 -5.48 8.28
CA THR A 269 10.28 -4.51 7.22
C THR A 269 9.78 -5.18 5.94
N ALA A 270 10.31 -6.34 5.56
CA ALA A 270 9.74 -7.16 4.48
C ALA A 270 8.34 -7.68 4.84
N PHE A 271 8.12 -8.05 6.10
CA PHE A 271 6.79 -8.42 6.60
C PHE A 271 5.84 -7.22 6.63
N ALA A 272 6.31 -6.04 7.04
CA ALA A 272 5.54 -4.80 6.97
C ALA A 272 5.21 -4.39 5.52
N ALA A 273 6.15 -4.49 4.58
CA ALA A 273 5.90 -4.22 3.16
C ALA A 273 4.91 -5.23 2.55
N CYS A 274 5.02 -6.51 2.93
CA CYS A 274 4.05 -7.54 2.55
C CYS A 274 2.68 -7.27 3.19
N CYS A 275 2.64 -6.84 4.46
CA CYS A 275 1.44 -6.40 5.16
C CYS A 275 0.86 -5.11 4.58
N LEU A 276 1.64 -4.21 3.98
CA LEU A 276 1.15 -3.01 3.29
C LEU A 276 0.43 -3.38 2.00
N CYS A 277 1.01 -4.27 1.17
CA CYS A 277 0.32 -4.83 0.00
C CYS A 277 -0.93 -5.65 0.39
N SER A 278 -0.84 -6.45 1.45
CA SER A 278 -1.96 -7.23 1.99
C SER A 278 -3.04 -6.34 2.59
N SER A 279 -2.68 -5.29 3.33
CA SER A 279 -3.62 -4.38 4.01
C SER A 279 -4.29 -3.42 3.03
N PHE A 280 -3.68 -3.10 1.90
CA PHE A 280 -4.39 -2.39 0.81
C PHE A 280 -5.49 -3.26 0.20
N ALA A 281 -5.19 -4.54 -0.07
CA ALA A 281 -6.19 -5.49 -0.55
C ALA A 281 -7.26 -5.79 0.53
N LEU A 282 -6.85 -5.99 1.79
CA LEU A 282 -7.75 -6.24 2.92
C LEU A 282 -8.54 -5.01 3.34
N SER A 283 -8.04 -3.77 3.20
CA SER A 283 -8.85 -2.57 3.43
C SER A 283 -9.88 -2.38 2.33
N ALA A 284 -9.53 -2.59 1.06
CA ALA A 284 -10.50 -2.57 -0.04
C ALA A 284 -11.58 -3.68 0.09
N LEU A 285 -11.20 -4.85 0.63
CA LEU A 285 -12.11 -5.96 0.97
C LEU A 285 -12.89 -5.73 2.28
N SER A 286 -12.31 -5.11 3.30
CA SER A 286 -12.99 -4.79 4.56
C SER A 286 -14.00 -3.65 4.38
N GLU A 287 -13.70 -2.69 3.52
CA GLU A 287 -14.66 -1.70 3.04
C GLU A 287 -15.73 -2.32 2.12
N ALA A 288 -15.45 -3.48 1.48
CA ALA A 288 -16.45 -4.29 0.79
C ALA A 288 -17.42 -4.96 1.76
N GLU A 289 -16.91 -5.64 2.79
CA GLU A 289 -17.73 -6.36 3.78
C GLU A 289 -18.50 -5.43 4.72
N ALA A 290 -17.98 -4.23 5.01
CA ALA A 290 -18.65 -3.27 5.88
C ALA A 290 -19.85 -2.56 5.20
N SER A 291 -19.99 -2.66 3.88
CA SER A 291 -21.09 -2.07 3.12
C SER A 291 -22.30 -3.01 2.99
N ASP A 292 -22.14 -4.32 3.24
CA ASP A 292 -23.09 -5.33 2.77
C ASP A 292 -23.52 -6.34 3.85
N ARG A 293 -23.53 -5.96 5.14
CA ARG A 293 -24.22 -6.76 6.15
C ARG A 293 -25.69 -6.35 6.21
N PRO A 294 -26.64 -7.22 5.86
CA PRO A 294 -28.01 -7.05 6.31
C PRO A 294 -28.02 -7.14 7.85
N ASP A 295 -28.75 -6.22 8.48
CA ASP A 295 -28.94 -6.18 9.92
C ASP A 295 -29.45 -7.54 10.43
N GLY A 296 -28.63 -8.25 11.23
CA GLY A 296 -29.12 -9.45 11.92
C GLY A 296 -28.17 -10.61 12.21
N MET A 297 -26.87 -10.55 11.89
CA MET A 297 -25.94 -11.63 12.27
C MET A 297 -24.73 -11.09 13.05
N GLY A 298 -24.74 -11.33 14.36
CA GLY A 298 -23.63 -11.01 15.28
C GLY A 298 -22.32 -11.74 14.91
N PRO A 299 -21.16 -11.26 15.39
CA PRO A 299 -19.87 -11.78 14.97
C PRO A 299 -19.59 -13.16 15.57
N LYS A 300 -19.73 -14.22 14.77
CA LYS A 300 -19.01 -15.49 14.99
C LYS A 300 -17.69 -15.46 14.22
N LEU A 301 -16.71 -14.69 14.69
CA LEU A 301 -15.30 -14.81 14.30
C LEU A 301 -14.45 -14.09 15.36
N ALA A 302 -14.42 -14.68 16.56
CA ALA A 302 -13.52 -14.29 17.65
C ALA A 302 -13.19 -15.53 18.50
N GLN A 303 -12.76 -16.63 17.87
CA GLN A 303 -12.20 -17.79 18.57
C GLN A 303 -11.20 -18.53 17.67
N ILE A 304 -10.16 -17.83 17.21
CA ILE A 304 -8.91 -18.47 16.80
C ILE A 304 -7.80 -17.50 17.20
N TYR A 305 -7.50 -17.39 18.50
CA TYR A 305 -6.24 -16.89 19.09
C TYR A 305 -6.39 -16.80 20.61
N THR A 306 -6.66 -17.93 21.27
CA THR A 306 -6.34 -18.15 22.69
C THR A 306 -5.89 -19.59 22.84
N GLY A 307 -4.64 -19.86 22.44
CA GLY A 307 -3.94 -21.04 22.93
C GLY A 307 -3.44 -20.74 24.34
N SER A 308 -4.16 -21.20 25.36
CA SER A 308 -3.57 -21.40 26.69
C SER A 308 -3.84 -22.83 27.14
N SER A 309 -2.74 -23.54 27.36
CA SER A 309 -2.61 -24.88 27.90
C SER A 309 -3.49 -25.17 29.12
N THR A 310 -4.20 -26.29 29.09
CA THR A 310 -4.50 -27.07 30.29
C THR A 310 -4.29 -28.54 29.97
N HIS A 311 -3.33 -29.17 30.66
CA HIS A 311 -3.12 -30.61 30.69
C HIS A 311 -4.22 -31.27 31.56
N PRO A 312 -4.66 -32.50 31.25
CA PRO A 312 -5.38 -33.32 32.22
C PRO A 312 -4.42 -34.32 32.89
N GLU A 313 -4.46 -34.36 34.22
CA GLU A 313 -4.38 -35.61 35.00
C GLU A 313 -5.77 -36.28 35.02
#